data_AF-A0ABD2GZC9-F1
#
_entry.id   AF-A0ABD2GZC9-F1
#
_cell.length_a   1.000
_cell.length_b   1.000
_cell.length_c   1.000
_cell.angle_alpha   90.00
_cell.angle_beta   90.00
_cell.angle_gamma   90.00
#
_symmetry.space_group_name_H-M   'P 1'
#
loop_
_entity.id
_entity.type
_entity.pdbx_description
1 polymer ?
#
loop_
_entity_poly.entity_id
_entity_poly.type
_entity_poly.pdbx_seq_one_letter_code
_entity_poly.pdbx_strand_id
1 'polypeptide(L)'
;MSGDSWAVSVDVQEASTARSQKVDPCLPAGIRETDINGNIEPQTEVSLGGGPPSVLAEQSLLNKLIRSSLVRNRNQVEVLQRDPSSPLFSVKTFEELRLKPELLRGVYCLGFNRPSRIQENALPMMLAQP
;
A
#
# COMPACT_ATOMS: atom_id res chain seq x y z
N MET A 1 -5.13 31.23 30.27
CA MET A 1 -4.97 29.78 30.05
C MET A 1 -6.30 29.29 29.50
N SER A 2 -6.40 29.05 28.19
CA SER A 2 -7.62 28.55 27.55
C SER A 2 -7.20 27.40 26.65
N GLY A 3 -7.53 26.17 27.05
CA GLY A 3 -6.93 24.98 26.46
C GLY A 3 -7.85 23.78 26.45
N ASP A 4 -9.10 23.92 25.98
CA ASP A 4 -10.05 22.78 25.89
C ASP A 4 -10.94 22.82 24.63
N SER A 5 -10.40 23.23 23.47
CA SER A 5 -11.18 23.27 22.21
C SER A 5 -11.28 21.91 21.50
N TRP A 6 -10.35 21.00 21.78
CA TRP A 6 -10.25 19.70 21.11
C TRP A 6 -11.19 18.65 21.70
N ALA A 7 -11.34 18.59 23.02
CA ALA A 7 -12.18 17.61 23.69
C ALA A 7 -13.65 17.73 23.27
N VAL A 8 -14.16 18.96 23.19
CA VAL A 8 -15.54 19.25 22.78
C VAL A 8 -15.82 18.81 21.33
N SER A 9 -14.82 18.91 20.45
CA SER A 9 -14.98 18.53 19.05
C SER A 9 -15.07 17.01 18.87
N VAL A 10 -14.37 16.26 19.73
CA VAL A 10 -14.39 14.78 19.72
C VAL A 10 -15.72 14.24 20.25
N ASP A 11 -16.22 14.79 21.35
CA ASP A 11 -17.48 14.34 21.97
C ASP A 11 -18.69 14.57 21.03
N VAL A 12 -18.70 15.66 20.26
CA VAL A 12 -19.74 15.93 19.25
C VAL A 12 -19.73 14.90 18.13
N GLN A 13 -18.56 14.41 17.76
CA GLN A 13 -18.39 13.43 16.68
C GLN A 13 -18.83 12.02 17.11
N GLU A 14 -18.60 11.66 18.39
CA GLU A 14 -19.14 10.43 18.96
C GLU A 14 -20.68 10.48 19.11
N ALA A 15 -21.23 11.62 19.54
CA ALA A 15 -22.68 11.78 19.70
C ALA A 15 -23.46 11.70 18.37
N SER A 16 -22.82 12.05 17.25
CA SER A 16 -23.43 12.04 15.91
C SER A 16 -23.45 10.65 15.27
N THR A 17 -22.65 9.71 15.77
CA THR A 17 -22.54 8.37 15.19
C THR A 17 -23.58 7.43 15.79
N ALA A 18 -24.84 7.60 15.37
CA ALA A 18 -25.92 6.70 15.73
C ALA A 18 -25.70 5.31 15.09
N ARG A 19 -25.37 4.33 15.94
CA ARG A 19 -25.64 2.88 15.86
C ARG A 19 -26.10 2.36 14.48
N SER A 20 -25.17 1.86 13.67
CA SER A 20 -25.47 1.21 12.39
C SER A 20 -26.47 0.07 12.55
N GLN A 21 -27.66 0.27 11.99
CA GLN A 21 -28.66 -0.77 11.76
C GLN A 21 -28.18 -1.71 10.63
N LYS A 22 -28.51 -2.98 10.81
CA LYS A 22 -28.36 -4.09 9.84
C LYS A 22 -28.81 -3.70 8.44
N VAL A 23 -28.01 -4.06 7.44
CA VAL A 23 -28.44 -4.16 6.04
C VAL A 23 -27.88 -5.44 5.40
N ASP A 24 -28.79 -6.22 4.81
CA ASP A 24 -28.57 -7.53 4.19
C ASP A 24 -27.84 -7.43 2.81
N PRO A 25 -27.19 -8.50 2.32
CA PRO A 25 -26.34 -8.42 1.13
C PRO A 25 -27.11 -8.78 -0.15
N CYS A 26 -27.06 -7.92 -1.17
CA CYS A 26 -27.41 -8.29 -2.53
C CYS A 26 -26.35 -7.75 -3.50
N LEU A 27 -25.68 -8.66 -4.21
CA LEU A 27 -24.59 -8.40 -5.15
C LEU A 27 -25.12 -7.99 -6.54
N PRO A 28 -24.49 -7.03 -7.24
CA PRO A 28 -24.49 -7.02 -8.69
C PRO A 28 -23.13 -7.44 -9.25
N ALA A 29 -23.20 -8.24 -10.31
CA ALA A 29 -22.10 -8.74 -11.11
C ALA A 29 -21.47 -7.65 -11.98
N GLY A 30 -20.14 -7.65 -12.08
CA GLY A 30 -19.41 -6.82 -13.04
C GLY A 30 -18.05 -6.34 -12.56
N ILE A 31 -17.18 -7.23 -12.07
CA ILE A 31 -15.79 -6.87 -11.73
C ILE A 31 -14.96 -6.97 -13.02
N ARG A 32 -14.74 -5.83 -13.68
CA ARG A 32 -13.60 -5.69 -14.59
C ARG A 32 -12.37 -5.39 -13.74
N GLU A 33 -11.27 -6.06 -14.10
CA GLU A 33 -10.04 -6.21 -13.34
C GLU A 33 -9.55 -4.89 -12.73
N THR A 34 -9.49 -4.85 -11.40
CA THR A 34 -8.81 -3.78 -10.66
C THR A 34 -7.35 -4.17 -10.45
N ASP A 35 -6.44 -3.30 -10.86
CA ASP A 35 -5.01 -3.53 -10.72
C ASP A 35 -4.61 -3.69 -9.24
N ILE A 36 -3.87 -4.77 -9.00
CA ILE A 36 -3.66 -5.44 -7.71
C ILE A 36 -2.92 -4.55 -6.67
N ASN A 37 -2.43 -3.37 -7.07
CA ASN A 37 -1.60 -2.51 -6.23
C ASN A 37 -2.14 -1.10 -5.95
N GLY A 38 -3.41 -0.80 -6.26
CA GLY A 38 -4.04 0.48 -5.86
C GLY A 38 -3.32 1.76 -6.34
N ASN A 39 -2.36 1.62 -7.26
CA ASN A 39 -1.69 2.75 -7.90
C ASN A 39 -2.54 3.17 -9.09
N ILE A 40 -3.38 4.18 -8.90
CA ILE A 40 -4.01 4.91 -9.99
C ILE A 40 -2.88 5.69 -10.68
N GLU A 41 -2.43 5.21 -11.83
CA GLU A 41 -1.82 6.08 -12.83
C GLU A 41 -2.89 7.08 -13.28
N PRO A 42 -2.65 8.40 -13.24
CA PRO A 42 -3.60 9.38 -13.74
C PRO A 42 -3.54 9.35 -15.27
N GLN A 43 -4.25 8.41 -15.88
CA GLN A 43 -4.54 8.49 -17.32
C GLN A 43 -5.78 9.36 -17.52
N THR A 44 -5.51 10.52 -18.12
CA THR A 44 -6.45 11.53 -18.60
C THR A 44 -7.53 10.88 -19.47
N GLU A 45 -8.78 11.02 -19.00
CA GLU A 45 -10.10 10.81 -19.66
C GLU A 45 -10.46 9.33 -19.93
N VAL A 46 -11.43 8.73 -19.21
CA VAL A 46 -12.88 8.89 -19.39
C VAL A 46 -13.64 8.80 -18.05
N SER A 47 -14.65 9.67 -17.92
CA SER A 47 -15.48 9.94 -16.73
C SER A 47 -16.36 8.76 -16.28
N LEU A 48 -16.28 8.40 -14.99
CA LEU A 48 -17.37 8.30 -13.98
C LEU A 48 -16.98 7.33 -12.85
N GLY A 49 -16.46 7.89 -11.75
CA GLY A 49 -16.10 7.14 -10.55
C GLY A 49 -15.10 7.82 -9.63
N GLY A 50 -14.75 9.08 -9.88
CA GLY A 50 -13.93 9.89 -8.98
C GLY A 50 -14.73 10.27 -7.73
N GLY A 51 -14.73 9.39 -6.73
CA GLY A 51 -15.03 9.81 -5.36
C GLY A 51 -14.05 10.92 -4.94
N PRO A 52 -14.44 11.83 -4.04
CA PRO A 52 -13.52 12.83 -3.53
C PRO A 52 -12.24 12.16 -3.01
N PRO A 53 -11.08 12.83 -3.04
CA PRO A 53 -9.80 12.25 -2.61
C PRO A 53 -9.85 11.65 -1.20
N SER A 54 -10.78 12.11 -0.36
CA SER A 54 -11.11 11.51 0.94
C SER A 54 -11.50 10.03 0.83
N VAL A 55 -12.32 9.65 -0.16
CA VAL A 55 -12.80 8.27 -0.34
C VAL A 55 -11.67 7.32 -0.74
N LEU A 56 -10.72 7.75 -1.58
CA LEU A 56 -9.56 6.93 -1.95
C LEU A 56 -8.60 6.74 -0.77
N ALA A 57 -8.40 7.79 0.04
CA ALA A 57 -7.61 7.71 1.26
C ALA A 57 -8.27 6.81 2.31
N GLU A 58 -9.58 6.92 2.51
CA GLU A 58 -10.39 6.06 3.37
C GLU A 58 -10.30 4.58 2.93
N GLN A 59 -10.46 4.30 1.63
CA GLN A 59 -10.30 2.96 1.08
C GLN A 59 -8.88 2.40 1.29
N SER A 60 -7.85 3.23 1.09
CA SER A 60 -6.45 2.83 1.31
C SER A 60 -6.16 2.53 2.78
N LEU A 61 -6.72 3.34 3.69
CA LEU A 61 -6.62 3.12 5.13
C LEU A 61 -7.29 1.79 5.52
N LEU A 62 -8.51 1.54 5.05
CA LEU A 62 -9.22 0.28 5.30
C LEU A 62 -8.41 -0.91 4.77
N ASN A 63 -7.90 -0.83 3.54
CA ASN A 63 -7.06 -1.88 2.97
C ASN A 63 -5.79 -2.13 3.80
N LYS A 64 -5.18 -1.09 4.36
CA LYS A 64 -3.99 -1.20 5.22
C LYS A 64 -4.29 -1.86 6.56
N LEU A 65 -5.47 -1.61 7.13
CA LEU A 65 -5.88 -2.21 8.41
C LEU A 65 -6.29 -3.69 8.25
N ILE A 66 -6.87 -4.06 7.10
CA ILE A 66 -7.39 -5.41 6.85
C ILE A 66 -6.27 -6.38 6.41
N ARG A 67 -5.28 -5.90 5.66
CA ARG A 67 -4.23 -6.76 5.09
C ARG A 67 -3.18 -7.15 6.13
N SER A 68 -3.16 -8.42 6.51
CA SER A 68 -2.16 -9.00 7.41
C SER A 68 -1.00 -9.71 6.69
N SER A 69 -1.11 -9.97 5.39
CA SER A 69 -0.10 -10.70 4.61
C SER A 69 0.05 -10.16 3.19
N LEU A 70 1.17 -10.52 2.54
CA LEU A 70 1.42 -10.18 1.15
C LEU A 70 0.39 -10.83 0.22
N VAL A 71 -0.10 -10.06 -0.75
CA VAL A 71 -0.98 -10.58 -1.80
C VAL A 71 -0.17 -11.40 -2.79
N ARG A 72 -0.63 -12.62 -3.10
CA ARG A 72 0.00 -13.48 -4.11
C ARG A 72 -0.22 -12.92 -5.50
N ASN A 73 0.87 -12.65 -6.23
CA ASN A 73 0.82 -12.11 -7.58
C ASN A 73 1.64 -13.00 -8.54
N ARG A 74 1.05 -13.34 -9.70
CA ARG A 74 1.68 -14.19 -10.74
C ARG A 74 2.42 -13.40 -11.82
N ASN A 75 2.16 -12.10 -11.94
CA ASN A 75 2.67 -11.22 -12.98
C ASN A 75 4.12 -10.81 -12.70
N GLN A 76 4.92 -10.67 -13.75
CA GLN A 76 6.30 -10.20 -13.61
C GLN A 76 6.33 -8.68 -13.42
N VAL A 77 7.35 -8.20 -12.72
CA VAL A 77 7.55 -6.76 -12.51
C VAL A 77 8.23 -6.20 -13.75
N GLU A 78 7.61 -5.20 -14.36
CA GLU A 78 8.19 -4.45 -15.46
C GLU A 78 9.02 -3.30 -14.89
N VAL A 79 10.25 -3.14 -15.39
CA VAL A 79 11.19 -2.12 -14.91
C VAL A 79 11.56 -1.22 -16.08
N LEU A 80 11.21 0.06 -15.96
CA LEU A 80 11.66 1.09 -16.88
C LEU A 80 12.94 1.72 -16.34
N GLN A 81 14.06 1.43 -16.99
CA GLN A 81 15.36 1.98 -16.61
C GLN A 81 15.58 3.34 -17.27
N ARG A 82 16.24 4.25 -16.54
CA ARG A 82 16.71 5.53 -17.09
C ARG A 82 17.81 5.33 -18.13
N ASP A 83 18.72 4.41 -17.88
CA ASP A 83 19.81 4.03 -18.78
C ASP A 83 19.58 2.58 -19.23
N PRO A 84 19.35 2.33 -20.53
CA PRO A 84 19.10 0.98 -21.05
C PRO A 84 20.35 0.08 -21.07
N SER A 85 21.55 0.62 -20.86
CA SER A 85 22.79 -0.15 -20.83
C SER A 85 23.16 -0.68 -19.43
N SER A 86 22.49 -0.15 -18.39
CA SER A 86 22.73 -0.56 -17.00
C SER A 86 22.08 -1.92 -16.72
N PRO A 87 22.80 -2.88 -16.11
CA PRO A 87 22.26 -4.20 -15.83
C PRO A 87 21.06 -4.14 -14.89
N LEU A 88 20.04 -4.95 -15.15
CA LEU A 88 18.92 -5.13 -14.24
C LEU A 88 19.39 -5.90 -13.00
N PHE A 89 19.21 -5.30 -11.82
CA PHE A 89 19.52 -5.93 -10.54
C PHE A 89 18.27 -6.54 -9.93
N SER A 90 18.30 -7.84 -9.66
CA SER A 90 17.29 -8.55 -8.89
C SER A 90 17.97 -9.35 -7.78
N VAL A 91 17.47 -9.22 -6.55
CA VAL A 91 17.96 -9.96 -5.39
C VAL A 91 16.91 -10.92 -4.87
N LYS A 92 17.33 -12.08 -4.38
CA LYS A 92 16.40 -13.13 -3.88
C LYS A 92 16.42 -13.28 -2.36
N THR A 93 17.40 -12.68 -1.70
CA THR A 93 17.61 -12.76 -0.26
C THR A 93 17.93 -11.38 0.31
N PHE A 94 17.69 -11.17 1.61
CA PHE A 94 18.01 -9.89 2.24
C PHE A 94 19.52 -9.74 2.50
N GLU A 95 20.28 -10.83 2.51
CA GLU A 95 21.73 -10.87 2.65
C GLU A 95 22.44 -10.24 1.44
N GLU A 96 21.92 -10.46 0.24
CA GLU A 96 22.46 -9.92 -1.02
C GLU A 96 22.45 -8.38 -1.04
N LEU A 97 21.56 -7.75 -0.27
CA LEU A 97 21.46 -6.29 -0.15
C LEU A 97 22.57 -5.67 0.70
N ARG A 98 23.40 -6.49 1.38
CA ARG A 98 24.51 -6.03 2.25
C ARG A 98 24.07 -4.96 3.26
N LEU A 99 22.89 -5.14 3.85
CA LEU A 99 22.36 -4.25 4.88
C LEU A 99 23.22 -4.29 6.14
N LYS A 100 23.16 -3.22 6.93
CA LYS A 100 23.72 -3.23 8.29
C LYS A 100 23.12 -4.39 9.10
N PRO A 101 23.92 -5.10 9.92
CA PRO A 101 23.48 -6.30 10.61
C PRO A 101 22.30 -6.03 11.57
N GLU A 102 22.22 -4.85 12.16
CA GLU A 102 21.10 -4.46 13.02
C GLU A 102 19.79 -4.34 12.24
N LEU A 103 19.86 -3.80 11.02
CA LEU A 103 18.69 -3.65 10.15
C LEU A 103 18.23 -5.01 9.61
N LEU A 104 19.17 -5.85 9.17
CA LEU A 104 18.87 -7.21 8.71
C LEU A 104 18.21 -8.03 9.84
N ARG A 105 18.73 -7.92 11.06
CA ARG A 105 18.10 -8.53 12.25
C ARG A 105 16.68 -7.99 12.46
N GLY A 106 16.47 -6.68 12.34
CA GLY A 106 15.15 -6.06 12.44
C GLY A 106 14.14 -6.63 11.43
N VAL A 107 14.54 -6.77 10.16
CA VAL A 107 13.73 -7.37 9.09
C VAL A 107 13.30 -8.78 9.46
N TYR A 108 14.22 -9.60 9.99
CA TYR A 108 13.89 -10.95 10.44
C TYR A 108 13.02 -10.99 11.70
N CYS A 109 13.22 -10.06 12.65
CA CYS A 109 12.34 -9.92 13.83
C CYS A 109 10.91 -9.56 13.44
N LEU A 110 10.71 -8.88 12.31
CA LEU A 110 9.39 -8.59 11.74
C LEU A 110 8.76 -9.79 11.01
N GLY A 111 9.46 -10.92 10.92
CA GLY A 111 8.97 -12.15 10.27
C GLY A 111 9.16 -12.17 8.74
N PHE A 112 9.88 -11.22 8.18
CA PHE A 112 10.18 -11.21 6.75
C PHE A 112 11.36 -12.13 6.44
N ASN A 113 11.10 -13.22 5.73
CA ASN A 113 12.12 -14.23 5.40
C ASN A 113 12.75 -14.03 4.02
N ARG A 114 12.02 -13.43 3.08
CA ARG A 114 12.48 -13.10 1.73
C ARG A 114 11.88 -11.77 1.26
N PRO A 115 12.58 -11.03 0.39
CA PRO A 115 12.00 -9.88 -0.28
C PRO A 115 10.74 -10.30 -1.06
N SER A 116 9.73 -9.45 -1.07
CA SER A 116 8.55 -9.63 -1.93
C SER A 116 8.90 -9.34 -3.39
N ARG A 117 8.04 -9.77 -4.33
CA ARG A 117 8.30 -9.68 -5.78
C ARG A 117 8.66 -8.27 -6.27
N ILE A 118 8.04 -7.23 -5.71
CA ILE A 118 8.37 -5.84 -6.05
C ILE A 118 9.70 -5.41 -5.43
N GLN A 119 10.01 -5.89 -4.22
CA GLN A 119 11.23 -5.56 -3.49
C GLN A 119 12.49 -6.20 -4.09
N GLU A 120 12.36 -7.37 -4.73
CA GLU A 120 13.48 -8.03 -5.41
C GLU A 120 14.14 -7.11 -6.45
N ASN A 121 13.35 -6.27 -7.13
CA ASN A 121 13.85 -5.30 -8.12
C ASN A 121 14.02 -3.90 -7.53
N ALA A 122 13.08 -3.46 -6.67
CA ALA A 122 13.10 -2.10 -6.13
C ALA A 122 14.24 -1.86 -5.13
N LEU A 123 14.50 -2.80 -4.22
CA LEU A 123 15.50 -2.60 -3.16
C LEU A 123 16.92 -2.45 -3.73
N PRO A 124 17.37 -3.26 -4.70
CA PRO A 124 18.67 -3.04 -5.34
C PRO A 124 18.76 -1.68 -6.01
N MET A 125 17.70 -1.19 -6.65
CA MET A 125 17.72 0.13 -7.29
C MET A 125 17.77 1.28 -6.26
N MET A 126 17.10 1.15 -5.12
CA MET A 126 17.09 2.18 -4.07
C MET A 126 18.35 2.20 -3.22
N LEU A 127 19.06 1.06 -3.14
CA LEU A 127 20.25 0.87 -2.30
C LEU A 127 21.56 0.78 -3.09
N ALA A 128 21.49 0.68 -4.42
CA ALA A 128 22.66 0.81 -5.28
C ALA A 128 23.38 2.12 -4.94
N GLN A 129 24.71 2.03 -4.85
CA GLN A 129 25.63 3.10 -4.42
C GLN A 129 25.12 4.52 -4.72
N PRO A 130 24.93 5.38 -3.68
CA PRO A 130 24.58 6.78 -3.88
C PRO A 130 25.70 7.58 -4.57
#